data_AF-A0AAV9WZ73-F1
#
_entry.id   AF-A0AAV9WZ73-F1
#
_cell.length_a   1.000
_cell.length_b   1.000
_cell.length_c   1.000
_cell.angle_alpha   90.00
_cell.angle_beta   90.00
_cell.angle_gamma   90.00
#
_symmetry.space_group_name_H-M   'P 1'
#
loop_
_entity.id
_entity.type
_entity.pdbx_description
1 polymer ?
#
loop_
_entity_poly.entity_id
_entity_poly.type
_entity_poly.pdbx_seq_one_letter_code
_entity_poly.pdbx_strand_id
1 'polypeptide(L)'
;MSRSPIVGTWGIPNAVWCLIKDTLRTNENAISILNEAFSQSPLSDWVVPPKKLSIVEVKSSDLGTWAYWMAVNLPPKLSSVTRLEQEVLKFFQEKKEKPVDYPFEVCEFLIIPSPNDEDIEQSYDERLQSAGSSRRYQTSEPFIIQDQRSDVSRQPRTPEFKDDSTPPAVRKRSAYAQTGGRHKKLKPTEPEGEVEVTRNAWDGLPVLSVPRDEMQLTQNERIKYSYYHYTKPGEGVVVYVFDTGCQVKHPDLVNVKFQDWIQGGPFPGEEGTDTHLGGAHGTTIVDKVAGKDGGIAQEAEIVVVSHVDGYQDANDLTLLDSLLKMYDHIRSRNANRPCVVQLAIIFTRDEEELVRTDSVGVFARATTEAFGDALKELLKLENVILVASAGNLDPDQPIQHYPAVLGADKTIKNIVVVGAATEDNRNLYQYDDSFENFVWAPGQSVVTIYAPITGQPELMGYQSDSGTSIASAAVSGILSVFLSRDTNPVLKNRMEDAVSTLKRFAFERINDGVPVIHNGILSYQWPLSDRPRRSFRINSLKGG
;
A
#
# COMPACT_ATOMS: atom_id res chain seq x y z
N MET A 1 31.59 15.88 -6.31
CA MET A 1 30.92 14.60 -6.02
C MET A 1 31.67 13.94 -4.89
N SER A 2 31.31 14.23 -3.64
CA SER A 2 31.79 13.45 -2.50
C SER A 2 31.05 12.12 -2.57
N ARG A 3 31.76 11.04 -2.84
CA ARG A 3 31.20 9.70 -2.62
C ARG A 3 30.84 9.63 -1.13
N SER A 4 29.56 9.45 -0.83
CA SER A 4 29.13 9.02 0.49
C SER A 4 29.98 7.80 0.87
N PRO A 5 30.45 7.70 2.12
CA PRO A 5 31.20 6.53 2.53
C PRO A 5 30.31 5.32 2.27
N ILE A 6 30.73 4.46 1.35
CA ILE A 6 30.22 3.09 1.26
C ILE A 6 30.57 2.51 2.62
N VAL A 7 29.56 2.36 3.48
CA VAL A 7 29.72 1.68 4.76
C VAL A 7 30.34 0.33 4.39
N GLY A 8 31.60 0.17 4.79
CA GLY A 8 32.40 -0.97 4.39
C GLY A 8 31.65 -2.26 4.68
N THR A 9 31.99 -3.29 3.91
CA THR A 9 31.64 -4.70 4.11
C THR A 9 32.11 -5.20 5.49
N TRP A 10 31.58 -4.64 6.56
CA TRP A 10 31.49 -5.32 7.84
C TRP A 10 30.52 -6.44 7.54
N GLY A 11 31.04 -7.63 7.21
CA GLY A 11 30.22 -8.83 7.25
C GLY A 11 29.75 -8.97 8.69
N ILE A 12 28.60 -8.40 9.01
CA ILE A 12 27.95 -8.54 10.30
C ILE A 12 27.36 -9.94 10.27
N PRO A 13 28.00 -10.96 10.86
CA PRO A 13 27.60 -12.33 10.57
C PRO A 13 26.33 -12.70 11.33
N ASN A 14 26.00 -11.98 12.41
CA ASN A 14 24.88 -12.28 13.29
C ASN A 14 24.24 -11.00 13.82
N ALA A 15 22.91 -10.97 13.80
CA ALA A 15 22.15 -9.97 14.51
C ALA A 15 21.13 -10.64 15.45
N VAL A 16 20.76 -9.93 16.51
CA VAL A 16 19.66 -10.31 17.39
C VAL A 16 18.62 -9.22 17.31
N TRP A 17 17.37 -9.63 17.18
CA TRP A 17 16.24 -8.74 17.30
C TRP A 17 15.36 -9.17 18.47
N CYS A 18 15.15 -8.25 19.40
CA CYS A 18 14.28 -8.40 20.55
C CYS A 18 13.08 -7.44 20.50
N LEU A 19 11.87 -7.98 20.57
CA LEU A 19 10.62 -7.21 20.70
C LEU A 19 10.32 -6.94 22.17
N ILE A 20 10.00 -5.69 22.51
CA ILE A 20 9.71 -5.26 23.89
C ILE A 20 8.24 -5.55 24.20
N LYS A 21 8.00 -6.03 25.42
CA LYS A 21 6.64 -6.21 25.96
C LYS A 21 5.86 -4.91 25.90
N ASP A 22 4.61 -5.00 25.48
CA ASP A 22 3.67 -3.87 25.35
C ASP A 22 3.66 -2.95 26.60
N THR A 23 3.59 -3.55 27.79
CA THR A 23 3.56 -2.88 29.10
C THR A 23 4.83 -2.09 29.45
N LEU A 24 5.94 -2.34 28.73
CA LEU A 24 7.22 -1.69 28.97
C LEU A 24 7.62 -0.70 27.88
N ARG A 25 6.90 -0.66 26.74
CA ARG A 25 7.28 0.20 25.59
C ARG A 25 7.41 1.68 25.97
N THR A 26 6.56 2.16 26.87
CA THR A 26 6.55 3.56 27.34
C THR A 26 7.20 3.76 28.72
N ASN A 27 7.75 2.70 29.33
CA ASN A 27 8.38 2.80 30.64
C ASN A 27 9.83 3.30 30.50
N GLU A 28 10.02 4.61 30.58
CA GLU A 28 11.33 5.27 30.42
C GLU A 28 12.43 4.69 31.32
N ASN A 29 12.09 4.27 32.53
CA ASN A 29 13.06 3.70 33.46
C ASN A 29 13.53 2.31 32.99
N ALA A 30 12.60 1.44 32.58
CA ALA A 30 12.95 0.14 32.02
C ALA A 30 13.78 0.27 30.73
N ILE A 31 13.41 1.22 29.86
CA ILE A 31 14.16 1.53 28.62
C ILE A 31 15.56 2.09 28.94
N SER A 32 15.68 2.99 29.93
CA SER A 32 16.98 3.49 30.37
C SER A 32 17.88 2.37 30.91
N ILE A 33 17.32 1.42 31.65
CA ILE A 33 18.06 0.25 32.15
C ILE A 33 18.50 -0.64 30.98
N LEU A 34 17.66 -0.88 29.96
CA LEU A 34 18.06 -1.61 28.75
C LEU A 34 19.21 -0.92 28.01
N ASN A 35 19.10 0.38 27.79
CA ASN A 35 20.15 1.17 27.14
C ASN A 35 21.46 1.12 27.93
N GLU A 36 21.38 1.17 29.27
CA GLU A 36 22.54 0.99 30.14
C GLU A 36 23.11 -0.43 30.01
N ALA A 37 22.24 -1.44 30.03
CA ALA A 37 22.60 -2.85 29.93
C ALA A 37 23.42 -3.11 28.65
N PHE A 38 22.93 -2.69 27.48
CA PHE A 38 23.66 -2.87 26.22
C PHE A 38 24.93 -2.01 26.10
N SER A 39 24.99 -0.92 26.86
CA SER A 39 26.17 -0.05 26.90
C SER A 39 27.26 -0.53 27.86
N GLN A 40 26.90 -1.30 28.89
CA GLN A 40 27.80 -1.72 29.98
C GLN A 40 28.05 -3.24 30.02
N SER A 41 29.14 -3.65 30.65
CA SER A 41 29.50 -5.07 30.82
C SER A 41 28.51 -5.76 31.76
N PRO A 42 28.07 -7.01 31.49
CA PRO A 42 28.61 -7.97 30.51
C PRO A 42 27.98 -7.91 29.11
N LEU A 43 26.80 -7.30 28.95
CA LEU A 43 26.07 -7.30 27.67
C LEU A 43 26.76 -6.45 26.60
N SER A 44 27.59 -5.49 27.01
CA SER A 44 28.45 -4.75 26.09
C SER A 44 29.34 -5.62 25.21
N ASP A 45 29.75 -6.78 25.71
CA ASP A 45 30.73 -7.65 25.05
C ASP A 45 30.07 -8.49 23.96
N TRP A 46 28.73 -8.51 23.94
CA TRP A 46 27.92 -9.17 22.93
C TRP A 46 27.83 -8.32 21.67
N VAL A 47 27.71 -7.01 21.84
CA VAL A 47 27.47 -6.05 20.76
C VAL A 47 28.78 -5.72 20.05
N VAL A 48 28.76 -5.77 18.72
CA VAL A 48 29.92 -5.42 17.90
C VAL A 48 30.28 -3.94 18.11
N PRO A 49 31.56 -3.57 18.28
CA PRO A 49 31.96 -2.16 18.28
C PRO A 49 31.93 -1.56 16.86
N PRO A 50 31.55 -0.27 16.70
CA PRO A 50 31.14 0.66 17.74
C PRO A 50 29.66 0.50 18.11
N LYS A 51 29.37 0.36 19.41
CA LYS A 51 28.00 0.11 19.93
C LYS A 51 26.91 1.04 19.39
N LYS A 52 27.24 2.31 19.19
CA LYS A 52 26.30 3.31 18.64
C LYS A 52 25.79 3.00 17.22
N LEU A 53 26.52 2.18 16.46
CA LEU A 53 26.14 1.72 15.13
C LEU A 53 25.65 0.27 15.13
N SER A 54 25.74 -0.40 16.27
CA SER A 54 25.46 -1.84 16.40
C SER A 54 24.25 -2.12 17.27
N ILE A 55 23.60 -1.08 17.79
CA ILE A 55 22.32 -1.15 18.48
C ILE A 55 21.40 -0.16 17.81
N VAL A 56 20.26 -0.65 17.33
CA VAL A 56 19.21 0.17 16.73
C VAL A 56 17.95 -0.01 17.55
N GLU A 57 17.47 1.12 18.05
CA GLU A 57 16.25 1.23 18.84
C GLU A 57 15.10 1.53 17.87
N VAL A 58 14.19 0.58 17.72
CA VAL A 58 12.96 0.77 16.94
C VAL A 58 11.94 1.41 17.88
N LYS A 59 11.67 2.69 17.66
CA LYS A 59 10.85 3.51 18.56
C LYS A 59 9.97 4.49 17.82
N SER A 60 8.91 4.87 18.49
CA SER A 60 8.12 6.06 18.19
C SER A 60 8.25 7.05 19.35
N SER A 61 8.37 8.33 19.03
CA SER A 61 8.40 9.43 19.99
C SER A 61 7.15 9.51 20.87
N ASP A 62 6.00 9.06 20.34
CA ASP A 62 4.70 9.09 21.02
C ASP A 62 4.32 7.71 21.60
N LEU A 63 4.75 6.59 20.97
CA LEU A 63 4.39 5.22 21.38
C LEU A 63 5.51 4.47 22.13
N GLY A 64 6.65 5.12 22.37
CA GLY A 64 7.77 4.56 23.10
C GLY A 64 8.63 3.61 22.26
N THR A 65 9.38 2.74 22.95
CA THR A 65 10.33 1.81 22.33
C THR A 65 9.68 0.46 22.09
N TRP A 66 9.77 -0.05 20.88
CA TRP A 66 9.09 -1.28 20.47
C TRP A 66 10.04 -2.46 20.33
N ALA A 67 11.26 -2.23 19.86
CA ALA A 67 12.24 -3.28 19.70
C ALA A 67 13.68 -2.77 19.75
N TYR A 68 14.60 -3.71 19.94
CA TYR A 68 16.02 -3.52 19.74
C TYR A 68 16.52 -4.48 18.66
N TRP A 69 17.26 -3.96 17.70
CA TRP A 69 18.11 -4.74 16.81
C TRP A 69 19.56 -4.53 17.21
N MET A 70 20.34 -5.61 17.25
CA MET A 70 21.72 -5.59 17.72
C MET A 70 22.61 -6.45 16.82
N ALA A 71 23.68 -5.86 16.28
CA ALA A 71 24.76 -6.61 15.67
C ALA A 71 25.61 -7.27 16.77
N VAL A 72 25.73 -8.60 16.75
CA VAL A 72 26.37 -9.36 17.84
C VAL A 72 27.55 -10.22 17.38
N ASN A 73 28.53 -10.40 18.25
CA ASN A 73 29.72 -11.23 18.00
C ASN A 73 29.54 -12.70 18.44
N LEU A 74 28.29 -13.18 18.49
CA LEU A 74 27.98 -14.52 18.98
C LEU A 74 27.54 -15.44 17.86
N PRO A 75 27.91 -16.73 17.91
CA PRO A 75 27.35 -17.72 17.00
C PRO A 75 25.83 -17.86 17.25
N PRO A 76 25.03 -18.05 16.19
CA PRO A 76 23.58 -18.15 16.26
C PRO A 76 23.21 -19.56 16.75
N LYS A 77 23.34 -19.79 18.06
CA LYS A 77 22.97 -21.04 18.72
C LYS A 77 21.84 -20.75 19.70
N LEU A 78 20.91 -21.69 19.90
CA LEU A 78 19.83 -21.55 20.88
C LEU A 78 20.36 -21.23 22.30
N SER A 79 21.51 -21.80 22.66
CA SER A 79 22.21 -21.48 23.91
C SER A 79 22.60 -20.00 24.05
N SER A 80 22.79 -19.29 22.93
CA SER A 80 23.11 -17.87 22.90
C SER A 80 21.90 -17.00 23.27
N VAL A 81 20.67 -17.36 22.85
CA VAL A 81 19.42 -16.65 23.25
C VAL A 81 19.18 -16.83 24.75
N THR A 82 19.18 -18.07 25.23
CA THR A 82 18.96 -18.36 26.66
C THR A 82 20.00 -17.65 27.53
N ARG A 83 21.25 -17.54 27.06
CA ARG A 83 22.29 -16.80 27.75
C ARG A 83 22.04 -15.29 27.73
N LEU A 84 21.55 -14.72 26.62
CA LEU A 84 21.16 -13.31 26.53
C LEU A 84 20.08 -13.00 27.56
N GLU A 85 19.03 -13.81 27.58
CA GLU A 85 17.91 -13.70 28.51
C GLU A 85 18.38 -13.70 29.97
N GLN A 86 19.25 -14.66 30.31
CA GLN A 86 19.80 -14.77 31.66
C GLN A 86 20.67 -13.57 32.05
N GLU A 87 21.50 -13.07 31.15
CA GLU A 87 22.37 -11.92 31.42
C GLU A 87 21.57 -10.62 31.53
N VAL A 88 20.55 -10.41 30.68
CA VAL A 88 19.59 -9.29 30.79
C VAL A 88 18.83 -9.35 32.11
N LEU A 89 18.23 -10.51 32.44
CA LEU A 89 17.47 -10.66 33.67
C LEU A 89 18.33 -10.42 34.92
N LYS A 90 19.57 -10.93 34.92
CA LYS A 90 20.53 -10.69 36.00
C LYS A 90 20.84 -9.20 36.16
N PHE A 91 21.09 -8.48 35.06
CA PHE A 91 21.37 -7.05 35.09
C PHE A 91 20.19 -6.25 35.68
N PHE A 92 18.95 -6.59 35.27
CA PHE A 92 17.72 -5.99 35.82
C PHE A 92 17.56 -6.23 37.32
N GLN A 93 17.83 -7.46 37.78
CA GLN A 93 17.76 -7.80 39.21
C GLN A 93 18.81 -7.04 40.04
N GLU A 94 20.02 -6.86 39.51
CA GLU A 94 21.11 -6.13 40.18
C GLU A 94 20.81 -4.64 40.34
N LYS A 95 20.08 -4.04 39.40
CA LYS A 95 19.61 -2.65 39.47
C LYS A 95 18.44 -2.44 40.46
N LYS A 96 18.01 -3.50 41.17
CA LYS A 96 17.02 -3.50 42.26
C LYS A 96 15.63 -2.98 41.88
N GLU A 97 15.25 -3.07 40.61
CA GLU A 97 13.85 -2.90 40.22
C GLU A 97 13.06 -4.14 40.66
N LYS A 98 12.25 -4.02 41.71
CA LYS A 98 11.36 -5.10 42.17
C LYS A 98 10.00 -5.01 41.50
N PRO A 99 9.41 -6.14 41.08
CA PRO A 99 10.00 -7.20 40.26
C PRO A 99 9.83 -6.83 38.78
N VAL A 100 10.93 -6.63 38.04
CA VAL A 100 10.81 -6.48 36.59
C VAL A 100 10.89 -7.86 35.97
N ASP A 101 9.75 -8.31 35.44
CA ASP A 101 9.71 -9.44 34.52
C ASP A 101 10.66 -9.17 33.35
N TYR A 102 11.22 -10.24 32.77
CA TYR A 102 12.07 -10.15 31.58
C TYR A 102 11.44 -9.21 30.53
N PRO A 103 12.18 -8.19 30.01
CA PRO A 103 11.57 -7.04 29.34
C PRO A 103 11.15 -7.31 27.89
N PHE A 104 11.64 -8.39 27.30
CA PHE A 104 11.34 -8.75 25.93
C PHE A 104 10.22 -9.80 25.89
N GLU A 105 9.33 -9.66 24.91
CA GLU A 105 8.33 -10.66 24.59
C GLU A 105 8.99 -11.84 23.86
N VAL A 106 9.87 -11.52 22.91
CA VAL A 106 10.65 -12.51 22.15
C VAL A 106 11.98 -11.91 21.70
N CYS A 107 13.01 -12.73 21.59
CA CYS A 107 14.26 -12.42 20.89
C CYS A 107 14.60 -13.52 19.88
N GLU A 108 14.98 -13.16 18.67
CA GLU A 108 15.42 -14.09 17.62
C GLU A 108 16.79 -13.68 17.06
N PHE A 109 17.63 -14.69 16.76
CA PHE A 109 18.86 -14.47 16.00
C PHE A 109 18.53 -14.44 14.51
N LEU A 110 18.83 -13.32 13.87
CA LEU A 110 18.86 -13.21 12.43
C LEU A 110 20.24 -13.69 11.97
N ILE A 111 20.25 -14.84 11.30
CA ILE A 111 21.39 -15.24 10.49
C ILE A 111 21.27 -14.43 9.21
N ILE A 112 22.10 -13.40 9.06
CA ILE A 112 22.20 -12.68 7.79
C ILE A 112 22.97 -13.63 6.86
N PRO A 113 22.33 -14.21 5.83
CA PRO A 113 22.99 -15.17 4.98
C PRO A 113 24.17 -14.47 4.28
N SER A 114 25.28 -15.19 4.13
CA SER A 114 26.49 -14.61 3.55
C SER A 114 26.21 -14.26 2.09
N PRO A 115 26.70 -13.12 1.54
CA PRO A 115 26.50 -12.77 0.13
C PRO A 115 26.98 -13.83 -0.89
N ASN A 116 27.71 -14.85 -0.42
CA ASN A 116 28.20 -15.97 -1.23
C ASN A 116 27.33 -17.25 -1.12
N ASP A 117 26.21 -17.23 -0.37
CA ASP A 117 25.29 -18.36 -0.33
C ASP A 117 24.41 -18.32 -1.60
N GLU A 118 24.69 -19.23 -2.54
CA GLU A 118 23.93 -19.41 -3.80
C GLU A 118 22.42 -19.63 -3.55
N ASP A 119 22.02 -19.97 -2.33
CA ASP A 119 20.64 -20.21 -1.90
C ASP A 119 19.82 -18.92 -1.66
N ILE A 120 20.43 -17.73 -1.61
CA ILE A 120 19.72 -16.46 -1.35
C ILE A 120 18.80 -16.10 -2.52
N GLU A 121 19.29 -16.18 -3.77
CA GLU A 121 18.42 -15.90 -4.94
C GLU A 121 17.26 -16.90 -4.99
N GLN A 122 17.49 -18.16 -4.64
CA GLN A 122 16.49 -19.21 -4.72
C GLN A 122 15.42 -19.11 -3.61
N SER A 123 15.80 -18.80 -2.37
CA SER A 123 14.87 -18.63 -1.24
C SER A 123 13.97 -17.39 -1.40
N TYR A 124 14.46 -16.32 -2.03
CA TYR A 124 13.67 -15.11 -2.25
C TYR A 124 12.72 -15.27 -3.45
N ASP A 125 13.21 -15.88 -4.54
CA ASP A 125 12.36 -16.23 -5.69
C ASP A 125 11.25 -17.22 -5.31
N GLU A 126 11.51 -18.18 -4.42
CA GLU A 126 10.49 -19.12 -3.95
C GLU A 126 9.42 -18.46 -3.06
N ARG A 127 9.77 -17.46 -2.24
CA ARG A 127 8.77 -16.68 -1.46
C ARG A 127 7.96 -15.71 -2.32
N LEU A 128 8.57 -15.15 -3.37
CA LEU A 128 7.85 -14.35 -4.37
C LEU A 128 6.96 -15.22 -5.28
N GLN A 129 7.39 -16.44 -5.59
CA GLN A 129 6.61 -17.42 -6.35
C GLN A 129 5.45 -18.01 -5.52
N SER A 130 5.66 -18.26 -4.22
CA SER A 130 4.59 -18.69 -3.30
C SER A 130 3.60 -17.57 -2.97
N ALA A 131 4.02 -16.30 -3.09
CA ALA A 131 3.15 -15.12 -3.03
C ALA A 131 2.29 -14.88 -4.30
N GLY A 132 2.15 -15.88 -5.18
CA GLY A 132 1.06 -15.90 -6.17
C GLY A 132 1.40 -15.45 -7.59
N SER A 133 2.65 -15.60 -8.04
CA SER A 133 3.04 -15.41 -9.44
C SER A 133 3.56 -16.72 -10.05
N SER A 134 2.65 -17.62 -10.40
CA SER A 134 2.97 -18.78 -11.26
C SER A 134 2.98 -18.37 -12.74
N ARG A 135 3.94 -17.53 -13.14
CA ARG A 135 4.40 -17.49 -14.54
C ARG A 135 5.91 -17.42 -14.57
N ARG A 136 6.53 -18.43 -15.19
CA ARG A 136 7.92 -18.37 -15.65
C ARG A 136 8.09 -17.08 -16.44
N TYR A 137 8.95 -16.19 -15.97
CA TYR A 137 9.60 -15.21 -16.84
C TYR A 137 10.43 -16.01 -17.85
N GLN A 138 9.83 -16.36 -18.99
CA GLN A 138 10.61 -16.56 -20.19
C GLN A 138 11.16 -15.18 -20.53
N THR A 139 12.48 -15.05 -20.45
CA THR A 139 13.25 -13.93 -20.97
C THR A 139 12.85 -13.71 -22.43
N SER A 140 11.86 -12.87 -22.70
CA SER A 140 11.58 -12.40 -24.04
C SER A 140 12.70 -11.42 -24.38
N GLU A 141 13.51 -11.79 -25.36
CA GLU A 141 14.51 -10.89 -25.95
C GLU A 141 13.91 -9.51 -26.23
N PRO A 142 14.70 -8.43 -26.09
CA PRO A 142 14.20 -7.07 -26.26
C PRO A 142 13.55 -6.89 -27.63
N PHE A 143 12.27 -6.50 -27.62
CA PHE A 143 11.52 -6.14 -28.81
C PHE A 143 12.11 -4.84 -29.38
N ILE A 144 13.02 -4.97 -30.34
CA ILE A 144 13.48 -3.85 -31.15
C ILE A 144 12.30 -3.45 -32.05
N ILE A 145 11.67 -2.32 -31.76
CA ILE A 145 10.72 -1.70 -32.67
C ILE A 145 11.50 -1.21 -33.89
N GLN A 146 11.56 -2.03 -34.94
CA GLN A 146 11.90 -1.56 -36.27
C GLN A 146 10.65 -0.99 -36.93
N ASP A 147 10.74 0.31 -37.22
CA ASP A 147 9.82 1.09 -38.03
C ASP A 147 9.62 0.43 -39.41
N GLN A 148 8.43 -0.15 -39.67
CA GLN A 148 8.01 -0.50 -41.02
C GLN A 148 6.56 -0.10 -41.29
N ARG A 149 6.43 0.85 -42.21
CA ARG A 149 5.22 1.23 -42.93
C ARG A 149 4.70 0.07 -43.80
N SER A 150 3.36 0.03 -43.95
CA SER A 150 2.54 -0.73 -44.93
C SER A 150 2.66 -2.26 -44.83
N ASP A 151 1.60 -3.07 -44.88
CA ASP A 151 0.51 -3.05 -45.86
C ASP A 151 -0.67 -3.92 -45.38
N VAL A 152 -1.81 -3.72 -46.05
CA VAL A 152 -3.16 -4.17 -45.74
C VAL A 152 -3.37 -5.69 -45.90
N SER A 153 -4.33 -6.21 -45.11
CA SER A 153 -5.13 -7.43 -45.27
C SER A 153 -4.69 -8.70 -44.53
N ARG A 154 -5.51 -9.11 -43.55
CA ARG A 154 -5.87 -10.52 -43.31
C ARG A 154 -7.15 -10.63 -42.47
N GLN A 155 -8.04 -11.50 -42.94
CA GLN A 155 -9.37 -11.77 -42.37
C GLN A 155 -9.30 -12.55 -41.04
N PRO A 156 -10.36 -12.50 -40.20
CA PRO A 156 -10.38 -13.22 -38.93
C PRO A 156 -10.70 -14.71 -39.12
N ARG A 157 -9.95 -15.58 -38.45
CA ARG A 157 -10.32 -16.97 -38.19
C ARG A 157 -11.04 -17.03 -36.84
N THR A 158 -12.28 -17.51 -36.84
CA THR A 158 -13.03 -17.93 -35.66
C THR A 158 -12.52 -19.27 -35.14
N PRO A 159 -12.26 -19.43 -33.82
CA PRO A 159 -12.19 -20.74 -33.20
C PRO A 159 -13.56 -21.16 -32.67
N GLU A 160 -14.04 -22.33 -33.10
CA GLU A 160 -15.13 -23.07 -32.46
C GLU A 160 -14.68 -23.55 -31.08
N PHE A 161 -15.40 -23.15 -30.02
CA PHE A 161 -15.29 -23.75 -28.70
C PHE A 161 -16.54 -24.59 -28.41
N LYS A 162 -16.29 -25.84 -28.01
CA LYS A 162 -17.29 -26.80 -27.58
C LYS A 162 -17.75 -26.46 -26.16
N ASP A 163 -19.07 -26.41 -26.03
CA ASP A 163 -19.86 -26.31 -24.81
C ASP A 163 -19.76 -27.62 -24.02
N ASP A 164 -19.36 -27.55 -22.75
CA ASP A 164 -19.69 -28.59 -21.77
C ASP A 164 -19.62 -28.05 -20.34
N SER A 165 -20.62 -28.47 -19.56
CA SER A 165 -20.81 -28.33 -18.10
C SER A 165 -21.39 -27.02 -17.55
N THR A 166 -22.69 -27.10 -17.28
CA THR A 166 -23.51 -26.19 -16.47
C THR A 166 -23.19 -26.37 -14.97
N PRO A 167 -22.91 -25.31 -14.20
CA PRO A 167 -22.95 -25.35 -12.74
C PRO A 167 -24.32 -24.89 -12.18
N PRO A 168 -24.71 -25.31 -10.97
CA PRO A 168 -26.06 -25.15 -10.46
C PRO A 168 -26.35 -23.71 -9.99
N ALA A 169 -27.59 -23.27 -10.24
CA ALA A 169 -28.10 -21.96 -9.88
C ALA A 169 -28.18 -21.75 -8.35
N VAL A 170 -27.36 -20.83 -7.83
CA VAL A 170 -27.50 -20.30 -6.47
C VAL A 170 -28.42 -19.08 -6.50
N ARG A 171 -29.65 -19.23 -6.00
CA ARG A 171 -30.59 -18.12 -5.78
C ARG A 171 -30.12 -17.24 -4.62
N LYS A 172 -29.54 -16.07 -4.89
CA LYS A 172 -29.41 -15.00 -3.89
C LYS A 172 -30.72 -14.19 -3.81
N ARG A 173 -31.34 -14.17 -2.63
CA ARG A 173 -32.44 -13.24 -2.30
C ARG A 173 -31.84 -11.88 -1.97
N SER A 174 -32.02 -10.91 -2.86
CA SER A 174 -31.77 -9.50 -2.58
C SER A 174 -32.89 -8.94 -1.70
N ALA A 175 -32.52 -8.41 -0.53
CA ALA A 175 -33.38 -7.61 0.33
C ALA A 175 -32.72 -6.24 0.57
N TYR A 176 -32.72 -5.38 -0.45
CA TYR A 176 -32.47 -3.95 -0.28
C TYR A 176 -33.82 -3.22 -0.22
N ALA A 177 -34.20 -2.84 0.99
CA ALA A 177 -35.37 -2.00 1.24
C ALA A 177 -35.10 -0.57 0.75
N GLN A 178 -35.90 -0.12 -0.22
CA GLN A 178 -35.95 1.27 -0.68
C GLN A 178 -36.66 2.14 0.38
N THR A 179 -35.94 3.04 1.03
CA THR A 179 -36.54 4.15 1.77
C THR A 179 -36.54 5.39 0.89
N GLY A 180 -37.70 5.66 0.27
CA GLY A 180 -37.94 6.85 -0.54
C GLY A 180 -38.13 8.10 0.31
N GLY A 181 -37.06 8.88 0.49
CA GLY A 181 -37.11 10.25 1.01
C GLY A 181 -37.15 11.28 -0.12
N ARG A 182 -38.20 12.10 -0.20
CA ARG A 182 -38.31 13.25 -1.12
C ARG A 182 -37.29 14.34 -0.73
N HIS A 183 -36.14 14.38 -1.39
CA HIS A 183 -35.24 15.52 -1.33
C HIS A 183 -35.73 16.67 -2.23
N LYS A 184 -35.87 17.87 -1.65
CA LYS A 184 -36.05 19.12 -2.39
C LYS A 184 -34.85 19.29 -3.34
N LYS A 185 -35.13 19.44 -4.64
CA LYS A 185 -34.13 19.81 -5.66
C LYS A 185 -33.54 21.18 -5.31
N LEU A 186 -32.39 21.19 -4.67
CA LEU A 186 -31.47 22.34 -4.73
C LEU A 186 -31.01 22.46 -6.18
N LYS A 187 -31.17 23.63 -6.79
CA LYS A 187 -30.56 23.92 -8.10
C LYS A 187 -29.06 24.01 -7.88
N PRO A 188 -28.22 23.16 -8.51
CA PRO A 188 -26.78 23.33 -8.48
C PRO A 188 -26.46 24.65 -9.19
N THR A 189 -25.77 25.55 -8.51
CA THR A 189 -25.00 26.60 -9.19
C THR A 189 -23.86 25.89 -9.92
N GLU A 190 -23.90 25.87 -11.26
CA GLU A 190 -22.87 25.20 -12.07
C GLU A 190 -21.52 25.90 -11.87
N PRO A 191 -20.46 25.20 -11.39
CA PRO A 191 -19.12 25.72 -11.46
C PRO A 191 -18.57 25.37 -12.86
N GLU A 192 -18.79 26.25 -13.83
CA GLU A 192 -17.99 26.21 -15.06
C GLU A 192 -16.51 26.36 -14.66
N GLY A 193 -15.67 25.40 -15.06
CA GLY A 193 -14.21 25.45 -14.85
C GLY A 193 -13.63 24.59 -13.73
N GLU A 194 -14.42 23.72 -13.08
CA GLU A 194 -13.88 22.79 -12.05
C GLU A 194 -13.42 21.43 -12.57
N VAL A 195 -13.81 21.04 -13.79
CA VAL A 195 -13.53 19.71 -14.37
C VAL A 195 -12.76 19.85 -15.68
N GLU A 196 -11.68 19.08 -15.79
CA GLU A 196 -10.82 18.94 -16.94
C GLU A 196 -10.93 17.53 -17.53
N VAL A 197 -10.25 17.32 -18.66
CA VAL A 197 -10.25 16.05 -19.36
C VAL A 197 -8.87 15.71 -19.89
N THR A 198 -8.35 14.58 -19.43
CA THR A 198 -7.17 13.94 -20.02
C THR A 198 -7.65 13.06 -21.18
N ARG A 199 -7.18 13.38 -22.39
CA ARG A 199 -7.46 12.58 -23.60
C ARG A 199 -6.41 11.50 -23.75
N ASN A 200 -6.80 10.38 -24.34
CA ASN A 200 -5.95 9.19 -24.45
C ASN A 200 -5.41 8.77 -23.08
N ALA A 201 -6.27 8.87 -22.07
CA ALA A 201 -5.93 8.50 -20.70
C ALA A 201 -5.60 7.01 -20.65
N TRP A 202 -4.63 6.66 -19.79
CA TRP A 202 -4.20 5.29 -19.60
C TRP A 202 -5.32 4.37 -19.14
N ASP A 203 -5.17 3.08 -19.45
CA ASP A 203 -6.16 2.07 -19.09
C ASP A 203 -6.44 2.07 -17.59
N GLY A 204 -7.71 1.81 -17.26
CA GLY A 204 -8.24 1.91 -15.90
C GLY A 204 -8.55 3.33 -15.42
N LEU A 205 -8.08 4.41 -16.05
CA LEU A 205 -8.52 5.77 -15.68
C LEU A 205 -9.92 6.12 -16.20
N PRO A 206 -10.26 5.91 -17.49
CA PRO A 206 -11.57 6.32 -18.02
C PRO A 206 -12.74 5.77 -17.22
N VAL A 207 -12.68 4.48 -16.84
CA VAL A 207 -13.73 3.79 -16.08
C VAL A 207 -14.03 4.47 -14.75
N LEU A 208 -13.07 5.17 -14.13
CA LEU A 208 -13.23 5.90 -12.87
C LEU A 208 -14.04 7.20 -13.00
N SER A 209 -14.35 7.66 -14.22
CA SER A 209 -14.97 8.97 -14.47
C SER A 209 -16.22 8.93 -15.36
N VAL A 210 -16.64 7.73 -15.80
CA VAL A 210 -17.87 7.55 -16.58
C VAL A 210 -19.07 7.33 -15.64
N PRO A 211 -20.10 8.22 -15.66
CA PRO A 211 -21.28 8.09 -14.81
C PRO A 211 -22.14 6.88 -15.15
N ARG A 212 -22.82 6.35 -14.12
CA ARG A 212 -23.75 5.22 -14.20
C ARG A 212 -24.79 5.35 -15.33
N ASP A 213 -25.40 6.51 -15.49
CA ASP A 213 -26.50 6.72 -16.43
C ASP A 213 -26.03 6.96 -17.88
N GLU A 214 -24.72 6.98 -18.10
CA GLU A 214 -24.10 7.39 -19.37
C GLU A 214 -23.12 6.35 -19.93
N MET A 215 -23.25 5.10 -19.47
CA MET A 215 -22.40 3.99 -19.93
C MET A 215 -22.46 3.78 -21.45
N GLN A 216 -23.58 4.12 -22.10
CA GLN A 216 -23.70 4.11 -23.57
C GLN A 216 -22.71 5.04 -24.27
N LEU A 217 -22.24 6.10 -23.61
CA LEU A 217 -21.30 7.06 -24.19
C LEU A 217 -19.89 6.48 -24.33
N THR A 218 -19.56 5.37 -23.68
CA THR A 218 -18.27 4.69 -23.84
C THR A 218 -18.10 4.05 -25.22
N GLN A 219 -19.16 3.96 -26.02
CA GLN A 219 -19.10 3.57 -27.43
C GLN A 219 -18.55 4.70 -28.32
N ASN A 220 -18.45 5.93 -27.81
CA ASN A 220 -17.81 7.03 -28.50
C ASN A 220 -16.30 6.99 -28.24
N GLU A 221 -15.50 6.76 -29.28
CA GLU A 221 -14.03 6.69 -29.20
C GLU A 221 -13.40 7.91 -28.49
N ARG A 222 -13.99 9.10 -28.62
CA ARG A 222 -13.53 10.30 -27.91
C ARG A 222 -13.70 10.16 -26.40
N ILE A 223 -14.82 9.61 -25.93
CA ILE A 223 -15.15 9.50 -24.51
C ILE A 223 -14.49 8.26 -23.90
N LYS A 224 -14.41 7.16 -24.66
CA LYS A 224 -13.85 5.87 -24.26
C LYS A 224 -12.46 5.98 -23.62
N TYR A 225 -11.59 6.81 -24.20
CA TYR A 225 -10.21 7.04 -23.71
C TYR A 225 -10.06 8.41 -23.03
N SER A 226 -11.13 8.94 -22.44
CA SER A 226 -11.07 10.20 -21.70
C SER A 226 -11.23 9.95 -20.21
N TYR A 227 -10.36 10.54 -19.42
CA TYR A 227 -10.50 10.63 -17.98
C TYR A 227 -10.92 12.05 -17.60
N TYR A 228 -12.12 12.21 -17.06
CA TYR A 228 -12.58 13.50 -16.54
C TYR A 228 -12.20 13.60 -15.08
N HIS A 229 -11.52 14.67 -14.70
CA HIS A 229 -11.04 14.88 -13.33
C HIS A 229 -11.20 16.33 -12.93
N TYR A 230 -11.11 16.62 -11.63
CA TYR A 230 -11.12 18.00 -11.16
C TYR A 230 -9.80 18.71 -11.49
N THR A 231 -9.81 20.03 -11.59
CA THR A 231 -8.62 20.86 -11.93
C THR A 231 -7.50 20.82 -10.90
N LYS A 232 -7.82 20.52 -9.64
CA LYS A 232 -6.85 20.44 -8.54
C LYS A 232 -7.01 19.16 -7.71
N PRO A 233 -6.83 17.99 -8.32
CA PRO A 233 -7.20 16.74 -7.67
C PRO A 233 -6.22 16.41 -6.55
N GLY A 234 -6.70 16.38 -5.31
CA GLY A 234 -5.88 16.03 -4.13
C GLY A 234 -5.19 17.20 -3.43
N GLU A 235 -5.42 18.45 -3.85
CA GLU A 235 -4.79 19.63 -3.23
C GLU A 235 -5.03 19.67 -1.71
N GLY A 236 -3.95 19.87 -0.95
CA GLY A 236 -3.98 19.95 0.52
C GLY A 236 -3.99 18.61 1.25
N VAL A 237 -4.09 17.48 0.54
CA VAL A 237 -4.00 16.12 1.08
C VAL A 237 -2.56 15.62 1.06
N VAL A 238 -2.17 14.88 2.09
CA VAL A 238 -0.89 14.16 2.13
C VAL A 238 -1.15 12.68 1.95
N VAL A 239 -0.47 12.05 0.99
CA VAL A 239 -0.52 10.60 0.79
C VAL A 239 0.82 10.01 1.23
N TYR A 240 0.76 9.13 2.20
CA TYR A 240 1.90 8.32 2.61
C TYR A 240 1.87 7.04 1.79
N VAL A 241 2.87 6.85 0.95
CA VAL A 241 3.04 5.63 0.17
C VAL A 241 4.05 4.76 0.90
N PHE A 242 3.54 3.73 1.58
CA PHE A 242 4.36 2.76 2.30
C PHE A 242 4.65 1.58 1.38
N ASP A 243 5.87 1.54 0.86
CA ASP A 243 6.27 0.58 -0.18
C ASP A 243 7.80 0.49 -0.29
N THR A 244 8.36 0.06 -1.41
CA THR A 244 9.80 -0.18 -1.60
C THR A 244 10.65 1.09 -1.74
N GLY A 245 10.05 2.22 -2.08
CA GLY A 245 10.74 3.48 -2.35
C GLY A 245 10.06 4.24 -3.49
N CYS A 246 10.80 5.15 -4.12
CA CYS A 246 10.30 5.85 -5.32
C CYS A 246 11.45 6.42 -6.15
N GLN A 247 11.53 6.01 -7.42
CA GLN A 247 12.51 6.49 -8.39
C GLN A 247 12.05 7.82 -9.02
N VAL A 248 12.26 8.93 -8.29
CA VAL A 248 11.74 10.26 -8.66
C VAL A 248 12.25 10.82 -9.98
N LYS A 249 13.35 10.26 -10.51
CA LYS A 249 13.92 10.68 -11.78
C LYS A 249 13.08 10.21 -12.98
N HIS A 250 12.06 9.38 -12.77
CA HIS A 250 11.14 8.98 -13.83
C HIS A 250 10.41 10.21 -14.41
N PRO A 251 10.35 10.40 -15.74
CA PRO A 251 9.75 11.59 -16.34
C PRO A 251 8.29 11.83 -15.95
N ASP A 252 7.53 10.78 -15.67
CA ASP A 252 6.13 10.90 -15.25
C ASP A 252 5.96 11.43 -13.82
N LEU A 253 7.02 11.42 -13.02
CA LEU A 253 7.01 11.88 -11.63
C LEU A 253 7.52 13.32 -11.47
N VAL A 254 7.86 14.00 -12.58
CA VAL A 254 8.48 15.35 -12.56
C VAL A 254 7.62 16.42 -11.86
N ASN A 255 6.30 16.24 -11.85
CA ASN A 255 5.35 17.18 -11.24
C ASN A 255 4.85 16.73 -9.86
N VAL A 256 5.28 15.56 -9.39
CA VAL A 256 4.84 15.04 -8.09
C VAL A 256 5.43 15.89 -6.97
N LYS A 257 4.59 16.29 -6.03
CA LYS A 257 4.98 17.09 -4.86
C LYS A 257 5.47 16.18 -3.74
N PHE A 258 6.75 15.83 -3.75
CA PHE A 258 7.35 15.10 -2.64
C PHE A 258 7.53 16.02 -1.42
N GLN A 259 6.97 15.62 -0.27
CA GLN A 259 7.05 16.35 0.98
C GLN A 259 8.26 15.91 1.82
N ASP A 260 8.40 14.59 2.03
CA ASP A 260 9.44 14.03 2.90
C ASP A 260 9.73 12.56 2.52
N TRP A 261 10.82 12.03 3.08
CA TRP A 261 11.30 10.65 2.87
C TRP A 261 11.48 9.97 4.21
N ILE A 262 10.79 8.86 4.42
CA ILE A 262 10.91 8.04 5.63
C ILE A 262 11.48 6.71 5.20
N GLN A 263 12.54 6.27 5.88
CA GLN A 263 13.14 4.97 5.64
C GLN A 263 13.26 4.18 6.93
N GLY A 264 12.82 2.93 6.87
CA GLY A 264 12.98 1.96 7.93
C GLY A 264 14.38 1.38 8.00
N GLY A 265 14.68 0.84 9.16
CA GLY A 265 15.89 0.07 9.38
C GLY A 265 17.09 0.89 9.82
N PRO A 266 18.18 0.18 10.13
CA PRO A 266 19.40 0.76 10.68
C PRO A 266 20.27 1.46 9.62
N PHE A 267 20.08 1.13 8.34
CA PHE A 267 20.93 1.61 7.26
C PHE A 267 20.12 2.46 6.29
N PRO A 268 20.28 3.79 6.25
CA PRO A 268 19.58 4.62 5.27
C PRO A 268 20.15 4.39 3.86
N GLY A 269 19.26 4.26 2.89
CA GLY A 269 19.53 4.29 1.46
C GLY A 269 19.50 5.71 0.89
N GLU A 270 19.59 5.82 -0.44
CA GLU A 270 19.52 7.10 -1.14
C GLU A 270 18.06 7.54 -1.32
N GLU A 271 17.71 8.73 -0.83
CA GLU A 271 16.40 9.33 -1.07
C GLU A 271 16.11 9.48 -2.58
N GLY A 272 14.85 9.30 -2.96
CA GLY A 272 14.45 9.37 -4.36
C GLY A 272 14.93 8.20 -5.22
N THR A 273 15.26 7.08 -4.58
CA THR A 273 15.51 5.81 -5.24
C THR A 273 14.50 4.75 -4.82
N ASP A 274 14.35 3.75 -5.68
CA ASP A 274 13.57 2.55 -5.41
C ASP A 274 14.47 1.36 -5.71
N THR A 275 15.11 0.84 -4.65
CA THR A 275 16.26 -0.06 -4.76
C THR A 275 15.91 -1.50 -4.43
N HIS A 276 14.64 -1.86 -4.31
CA HIS A 276 14.28 -3.23 -3.94
C HIS A 276 14.60 -4.22 -5.06
N LEU A 277 15.19 -5.37 -4.70
CA LEU A 277 15.59 -6.41 -5.65
C LEU A 277 14.39 -6.98 -6.43
N GLY A 278 13.20 -7.00 -5.83
CA GLY A 278 11.94 -7.39 -6.48
C GLY A 278 11.37 -6.36 -7.46
N GLY A 279 12.09 -5.26 -7.72
CA GLY A 279 11.68 -4.19 -8.63
C GLY A 279 11.10 -2.96 -7.92
N ALA A 280 10.88 -1.90 -8.72
CA ALA A 280 10.45 -0.59 -8.24
C ALA A 280 8.92 -0.50 -8.01
N HIS A 281 8.38 -1.37 -7.16
CA HIS A 281 6.95 -1.44 -6.89
C HIS A 281 6.40 -0.13 -6.30
N GLY A 282 7.10 0.49 -5.34
CA GLY A 282 6.69 1.76 -4.75
C GLY A 282 6.62 2.91 -5.74
N THR A 283 7.53 2.93 -6.72
CA THR A 283 7.51 3.86 -7.85
C THR A 283 6.20 3.76 -8.65
N THR A 284 5.75 2.54 -8.95
CA THR A 284 4.46 2.27 -9.59
C THR A 284 3.27 2.77 -8.76
N ILE A 285 3.33 2.60 -7.43
CA ILE A 285 2.27 3.06 -6.53
C ILE A 285 2.20 4.59 -6.49
N VAL A 286 3.33 5.28 -6.39
CA VAL A 286 3.39 6.75 -6.41
C VAL A 286 2.86 7.29 -7.73
N ASP A 287 3.23 6.68 -8.86
CA ASP A 287 2.72 7.02 -10.18
C ASP A 287 1.19 6.95 -10.25
N LYS A 288 0.61 5.83 -9.80
CA LYS A 288 -0.84 5.67 -9.86
C LYS A 288 -1.58 6.66 -8.97
N VAL A 289 -0.97 7.10 -7.88
CA VAL A 289 -1.53 8.15 -7.01
C VAL A 289 -1.40 9.53 -7.66
N ALA A 290 -0.20 9.96 -8.07
CA ALA A 290 0.09 11.37 -8.38
C ALA A 290 0.91 11.60 -9.67
N GLY A 291 1.25 10.56 -10.43
CA GLY A 291 1.96 10.64 -11.70
C GLY A 291 1.27 11.56 -12.72
N LYS A 292 2.06 12.11 -13.64
CA LYS A 292 1.61 13.09 -14.64
C LYS A 292 0.62 12.49 -15.64
N ASP A 293 0.84 11.28 -16.12
CA ASP A 293 -0.01 10.65 -17.13
C ASP A 293 -0.92 9.57 -16.50
N GLY A 294 -0.46 8.88 -15.46
CA GLY A 294 -1.17 7.78 -14.78
C GLY A 294 -1.90 8.15 -13.48
N GLY A 295 -1.59 9.31 -12.89
CA GLY A 295 -2.01 9.70 -11.55
C GLY A 295 -3.42 10.27 -11.44
N ILE A 296 -4.05 10.04 -10.30
CA ILE A 296 -5.44 10.45 -10.01
C ILE A 296 -5.50 11.73 -9.16
N ALA A 297 -4.58 11.89 -8.21
CA ALA A 297 -4.51 12.98 -7.24
C ALA A 297 -3.20 13.76 -7.42
N GLN A 298 -3.00 14.30 -8.62
CA GLN A 298 -1.75 14.92 -9.07
C GLN A 298 -1.32 16.15 -8.24
N GLU A 299 -2.23 16.76 -7.49
CA GLU A 299 -1.93 17.91 -6.63
C GLU A 299 -1.71 17.54 -5.16
N ALA A 300 -1.83 16.26 -4.80
CA ALA A 300 -1.52 15.75 -3.47
C ALA A 300 -0.01 15.82 -3.19
N GLU A 301 0.34 15.97 -1.90
CA GLU A 301 1.72 15.85 -1.44
C GLU A 301 2.02 14.39 -1.10
N ILE A 302 3.15 13.87 -1.54
CA ILE A 302 3.57 12.48 -1.32
C ILE A 302 4.67 12.44 -0.26
N VAL A 303 4.47 11.59 0.75
CA VAL A 303 5.55 11.14 1.66
C VAL A 303 5.86 9.71 1.27
N VAL A 304 7.10 9.44 0.88
CA VAL A 304 7.53 8.09 0.56
C VAL A 304 8.03 7.43 1.84
N VAL A 305 7.42 6.30 2.20
CA VAL A 305 7.79 5.50 3.36
C VAL A 305 8.37 4.19 2.87
N SER A 306 9.69 4.12 2.76
CA SER A 306 10.37 2.91 2.32
C SER A 306 10.58 1.96 3.50
N HIS A 307 10.03 0.76 3.38
CA HIS A 307 10.32 -0.36 4.29
C HIS A 307 11.57 -1.15 3.89
N VAL A 308 12.32 -0.64 2.91
CA VAL A 308 13.54 -1.25 2.41
C VAL A 308 14.69 -0.38 2.84
N ASP A 309 15.70 -0.96 3.46
CA ASP A 309 16.85 -0.22 3.93
C ASP A 309 17.91 0.00 2.81
N GLY A 310 19.01 0.66 3.11
CA GLY A 310 20.09 0.98 2.17
C GLY A 310 20.87 -0.24 1.65
N TYR A 311 20.73 -1.41 2.29
CA TYR A 311 21.24 -2.69 1.79
C TYR A 311 20.22 -3.44 0.93
N GLN A 312 19.06 -2.83 0.67
CA GLN A 312 17.94 -3.44 -0.05
C GLN A 312 17.25 -4.54 0.78
N ASP A 313 17.49 -4.57 2.10
CA ASP A 313 16.85 -5.52 2.99
C ASP A 313 15.44 -5.05 3.34
N ALA A 314 14.48 -5.96 3.15
CA ALA A 314 13.08 -5.82 3.54
C ALA A 314 12.75 -6.95 4.53
N ASN A 315 12.61 -6.61 5.80
CA ASN A 315 12.31 -7.57 6.87
C ASN A 315 11.39 -6.96 7.93
N ASP A 316 10.91 -7.79 8.87
CA ASP A 316 9.92 -7.34 9.85
C ASP A 316 10.43 -6.14 10.70
N LEU A 317 11.76 -5.97 10.88
CA LEU A 317 12.33 -4.84 11.63
C LEU A 317 12.15 -3.54 10.84
N THR A 318 12.58 -3.56 9.56
CA THR A 318 12.45 -2.41 8.65
C THR A 318 10.99 -2.02 8.47
N LEU A 319 10.07 -2.99 8.43
CA LEU A 319 8.63 -2.77 8.37
C LEU A 319 8.11 -2.07 9.61
N LEU A 320 8.41 -2.60 10.81
CA LEU A 320 7.90 -2.04 12.06
C LEU A 320 8.44 -0.63 12.30
N ASP A 321 9.74 -0.45 12.07
CA ASP A 321 10.40 0.85 12.21
C ASP A 321 9.82 1.90 11.25
N SER A 322 9.57 1.52 10.00
CA SER A 322 8.91 2.40 9.02
C SER A 322 7.50 2.79 9.46
N LEU A 323 6.71 1.86 10.00
CA LEU A 323 5.35 2.13 10.47
C LEU A 323 5.35 3.14 11.62
N LEU A 324 6.26 2.97 12.58
CA LEU A 324 6.40 3.85 13.74
C LEU A 324 6.91 5.24 13.34
N LYS A 325 7.90 5.33 12.46
CA LYS A 325 8.38 6.61 11.92
C LYS A 325 7.31 7.34 11.11
N MET A 326 6.50 6.61 10.33
CA MET A 326 5.35 7.17 9.62
C MET A 326 4.32 7.73 10.59
N TYR A 327 3.97 6.98 11.65
CA TYR A 327 3.08 7.45 12.70
C TYR A 327 3.57 8.76 13.32
N ASP A 328 4.84 8.80 13.73
CA ASP A 328 5.46 10.00 14.29
C ASP A 328 5.47 11.18 13.31
N HIS A 329 5.74 10.92 12.03
CA HIS A 329 5.72 11.96 11.01
C HIS A 329 4.32 12.54 10.84
N ILE A 330 3.28 11.71 10.80
CA ILE A 330 1.88 12.18 10.75
C ILE A 330 1.59 13.06 11.97
N ARG A 331 1.94 12.59 13.17
CA ARG A 331 1.71 13.29 14.43
C ARG A 331 2.44 14.62 14.54
N SER A 332 3.68 14.68 14.08
CA SER A 332 4.53 15.87 14.26
C SER A 332 4.39 16.89 13.12
N ARG A 333 4.09 16.45 11.90
CA ARG A 333 4.14 17.29 10.69
C ARG A 333 2.78 17.50 10.04
N ASN A 334 1.90 16.51 10.13
CA ASN A 334 0.64 16.49 9.38
C ASN A 334 -0.62 16.31 10.25
N ALA A 335 -0.54 16.52 11.57
CA ALA A 335 -1.65 16.29 12.51
C ALA A 335 -2.95 17.04 12.17
N ASN A 336 -2.84 18.19 11.50
CA ASN A 336 -3.98 19.04 11.11
C ASN A 336 -4.33 18.92 9.62
N ARG A 337 -3.78 17.92 8.93
CA ARG A 337 -3.99 17.71 7.50
C ARG A 337 -4.67 16.37 7.24
N PRO A 338 -5.57 16.29 6.24
CA PRO A 338 -6.10 15.01 5.79
C PRO A 338 -4.96 14.14 5.24
N CYS A 339 -4.80 12.94 5.77
CA CYS A 339 -3.76 11.99 5.41
C CYS A 339 -4.39 10.69 4.87
N VAL A 340 -3.89 10.22 3.72
CA VAL A 340 -4.19 8.88 3.21
C VAL A 340 -2.94 8.04 3.35
N VAL A 341 -3.02 6.92 4.06
CA VAL A 341 -1.93 5.94 4.17
C VAL A 341 -2.23 4.81 3.20
N GLN A 342 -1.45 4.75 2.14
CA GLN A 342 -1.50 3.69 1.16
C GLN A 342 -0.56 2.56 1.61
N LEU A 343 -1.08 1.34 1.66
CA LEU A 343 -0.33 0.11 1.94
C LEU A 343 -0.70 -0.96 0.91
N ALA A 344 0.17 -1.13 -0.10
CA ALA A 344 0.11 -2.21 -1.08
C ALA A 344 1.07 -3.35 -0.70
N ILE A 345 1.02 -3.77 0.55
CA ILE A 345 1.90 -4.76 1.12
C ILE A 345 1.10 -5.66 2.04
N ILE A 346 1.58 -6.89 2.19
CA ILE A 346 1.06 -7.84 3.16
C ILE A 346 2.12 -8.07 4.21
N PHE A 347 1.74 -7.94 5.49
CA PHE A 347 2.57 -8.37 6.61
C PHE A 347 2.22 -9.83 6.89
N THR A 348 2.69 -10.73 6.02
CA THR A 348 2.48 -12.18 6.14
C THR A 348 3.64 -12.84 6.88
N ARG A 349 3.27 -13.76 7.76
CA ARG A 349 4.05 -14.98 8.01
C ARG A 349 3.23 -16.14 7.47
N ASP A 350 3.89 -17.17 6.94
CA ASP A 350 3.19 -18.35 6.43
C ASP A 350 2.28 -18.93 7.52
N GLU A 351 1.08 -19.38 7.18
CA GLU A 351 0.17 -20.00 8.16
C GLU A 351 0.89 -21.14 8.90
N GLU A 352 1.76 -21.87 8.18
CA GLU A 352 2.63 -22.88 8.74
C GLU A 352 3.55 -22.35 9.83
N GLU A 353 4.13 -21.14 9.67
CA GLU A 353 4.95 -20.48 10.70
C GLU A 353 4.12 -20.10 11.93
N LEU A 354 2.93 -19.52 11.71
CA LEU A 354 2.06 -19.05 12.79
C LEU A 354 1.56 -20.18 13.71
N VAL A 355 1.41 -21.40 13.18
CA VAL A 355 1.00 -22.57 13.97
C VAL A 355 2.17 -23.30 14.65
N ARG A 356 3.43 -22.93 14.37
CA ARG A 356 4.59 -23.56 15.02
C ARG A 356 4.62 -23.22 16.51
N THR A 357 5.02 -24.19 17.31
CA THR A 357 5.17 -24.02 18.77
C THR A 357 6.61 -23.73 19.20
N ASP A 358 7.55 -23.72 18.26
CA ASP A 358 8.96 -23.38 18.51
C ASP A 358 9.23 -21.87 18.44
N SER A 359 10.50 -21.48 18.60
CA SER A 359 10.91 -20.07 18.65
C SER A 359 10.51 -19.28 17.39
N VAL A 360 10.53 -19.91 16.21
CA VAL A 360 10.13 -19.28 14.95
C VAL A 360 8.66 -18.90 15.00
N GLY A 361 7.79 -19.82 15.43
CA GLY A 361 6.36 -19.53 15.54
C GLY A 361 6.03 -18.52 16.64
N VAL A 362 6.75 -18.57 17.77
CA VAL A 362 6.60 -17.55 18.83
C VAL A 362 6.98 -16.17 18.31
N PHE A 363 8.10 -16.06 17.59
CA PHE A 363 8.54 -14.81 17.00
C PHE A 363 7.55 -14.29 15.95
N ALA A 364 7.13 -15.14 15.01
CA ALA A 364 6.16 -14.82 13.97
C ALA A 364 4.84 -14.26 14.53
N ARG A 365 4.31 -14.87 15.60
CA ARG A 365 3.09 -14.35 16.27
C ARG A 365 3.34 -13.00 16.93
N ALA A 366 4.43 -12.86 17.68
CA ALA A 366 4.74 -11.63 18.40
C ALA A 366 4.98 -10.45 17.45
N THR A 367 5.66 -10.65 16.30
CA THR A 367 5.83 -9.58 15.30
C THR A 367 4.52 -9.26 14.59
N THR A 368 3.72 -10.26 14.25
CA THR A 368 2.38 -10.06 13.68
C THR A 368 1.48 -9.24 14.60
N GLU A 369 1.48 -9.54 15.91
CA GLU A 369 0.76 -8.77 16.92
C GLU A 369 1.28 -7.34 17.02
N ALA A 370 2.61 -7.13 17.01
CA ALA A 370 3.20 -5.80 17.00
C ALA A 370 2.80 -4.97 15.77
N PHE A 371 2.75 -5.56 14.58
CA PHE A 371 2.24 -4.87 13.39
C PHE A 371 0.77 -4.47 13.56
N GLY A 372 -0.06 -5.41 14.03
CA GLY A 372 -1.46 -5.15 14.31
C GLY A 372 -1.66 -4.00 15.32
N ASP A 373 -0.87 -3.95 16.37
CA ASP A 373 -0.91 -2.89 17.37
C ASP A 373 -0.49 -1.53 16.79
N ALA A 374 0.63 -1.49 16.04
CA ALA A 374 1.10 -0.24 15.42
C ALA A 374 0.07 0.32 14.42
N LEU A 375 -0.53 -0.55 13.61
CA LEU A 375 -1.62 -0.17 12.69
C LEU A 375 -2.86 0.32 13.43
N LYS A 376 -3.23 -0.31 14.56
CA LYS A 376 -4.36 0.16 15.38
C LYS A 376 -4.08 1.53 16.00
N GLU A 377 -2.85 1.80 16.45
CA GLU A 377 -2.48 3.14 16.92
C GLU A 377 -2.58 4.18 15.79
N LEU A 378 -2.11 3.84 14.59
CA LEU A 378 -2.25 4.68 13.39
C LEU A 378 -3.73 4.97 13.06
N LEU A 379 -4.59 3.96 13.14
CA LEU A 379 -6.03 4.09 12.87
C LEU A 379 -6.79 4.87 13.96
N LYS A 380 -6.21 5.11 15.13
CA LYS A 380 -6.78 6.03 16.14
C LYS A 380 -6.62 7.50 15.74
N LEU A 381 -5.75 7.82 14.78
CA LEU A 381 -5.57 9.20 14.32
C LEU A 381 -6.80 9.69 13.54
N GLU A 382 -7.38 10.80 14.00
CA GLU A 382 -8.63 11.35 13.45
C GLU A 382 -8.51 11.89 12.02
N ASN A 383 -7.28 12.06 11.54
CA ASN A 383 -6.96 12.64 10.25
C ASN A 383 -6.38 11.64 9.24
N VAL A 384 -6.47 10.33 9.53
CA VAL A 384 -5.93 9.25 8.69
C VAL A 384 -7.04 8.38 8.13
N ILE A 385 -6.96 8.08 6.82
CA ILE A 385 -7.60 6.91 6.21
C ILE A 385 -6.50 5.95 5.77
N LEU A 386 -6.59 4.68 6.19
CA LEU A 386 -5.72 3.61 5.73
C LEU A 386 -6.37 2.88 4.54
N VAL A 387 -5.62 2.74 3.45
CA VAL A 387 -6.04 2.03 2.25
C VAL A 387 -5.17 0.79 2.09
N ALA A 388 -5.78 -0.38 2.25
CA ALA A 388 -5.12 -1.69 2.22
C ALA A 388 -5.49 -2.47 0.95
N SER A 389 -4.51 -3.05 0.27
CA SER A 389 -4.76 -4.07 -0.76
C SER A 389 -5.33 -5.35 -0.14
N ALA A 390 -6.38 -5.93 -0.73
CA ALA A 390 -7.02 -7.15 -0.21
C ALA A 390 -6.14 -8.41 -0.30
N GLY A 391 -5.13 -8.41 -1.19
CA GLY A 391 -4.30 -9.55 -1.51
C GLY A 391 -4.58 -10.14 -2.89
N ASN A 392 -3.62 -10.86 -3.44
CA ASN A 392 -3.64 -11.36 -4.84
C ASN A 392 -3.87 -12.88 -4.94
N LEU A 393 -4.35 -13.52 -3.87
CA LEU A 393 -4.77 -14.93 -3.97
C LEU A 393 -6.10 -15.06 -4.73
N ASP A 394 -6.50 -16.31 -4.98
CA ASP A 394 -7.75 -16.61 -5.68
C ASP A 394 -8.97 -16.00 -4.96
N PRO A 395 -10.04 -15.62 -5.70
CA PRO A 395 -11.24 -14.98 -5.14
C PRO A 395 -11.94 -15.70 -3.99
N ASP A 396 -11.76 -17.01 -3.84
CA ASP A 396 -12.35 -17.82 -2.78
C ASP A 396 -11.48 -17.90 -1.52
N GLN A 397 -10.25 -17.38 -1.56
CA GLN A 397 -9.35 -17.36 -0.41
C GLN A 397 -9.71 -16.21 0.55
N PRO A 398 -9.76 -16.48 1.87
CA PRO A 398 -10.10 -15.47 2.87
C PRO A 398 -9.01 -14.41 3.01
N ILE A 399 -9.41 -13.19 3.39
CA ILE A 399 -8.48 -12.12 3.74
C ILE A 399 -8.04 -12.29 5.19
N GLN A 400 -6.84 -12.82 5.41
CA GLN A 400 -6.34 -13.14 6.75
C GLN A 400 -5.18 -12.28 7.24
N HIS A 401 -4.60 -11.46 6.34
CA HIS A 401 -3.32 -10.82 6.61
C HIS A 401 -3.45 -9.31 6.85
N TYR A 402 -2.54 -8.78 7.66
CA TYR A 402 -2.43 -7.33 7.85
C TYR A 402 -1.86 -6.66 6.58
N PRO A 403 -2.25 -5.40 6.31
CA PRO A 403 -3.21 -4.60 7.08
C PRO A 403 -4.68 -4.92 6.78
N ALA A 404 -4.99 -5.62 5.69
CA ALA A 404 -6.36 -5.78 5.17
C ALA A 404 -7.33 -6.48 6.15
N VAL A 405 -6.86 -7.44 6.94
CA VAL A 405 -7.69 -8.18 7.93
C VAL A 405 -8.33 -7.26 8.98
N LEU A 406 -7.75 -6.08 9.23
CA LEU A 406 -8.36 -5.06 10.10
C LEU A 406 -9.70 -4.56 9.58
N GLY A 407 -9.99 -4.71 8.28
CA GLY A 407 -11.29 -4.38 7.69
C GLY A 407 -12.45 -5.24 8.19
N ALA A 408 -12.15 -6.38 8.84
CA ALA A 408 -13.15 -7.21 9.51
C ALA A 408 -13.67 -6.57 10.82
N ASP A 409 -12.88 -5.70 11.45
CA ASP A 409 -13.27 -5.01 12.67
C ASP A 409 -14.18 -3.81 12.36
N LYS A 410 -15.49 -4.00 12.59
CA LYS A 410 -16.53 -2.99 12.33
C LYS A 410 -16.42 -1.74 13.20
N THR A 411 -15.57 -1.75 14.24
CA THR A 411 -15.29 -0.56 15.06
C THR A 411 -14.32 0.40 14.38
N ILE A 412 -13.53 -0.10 13.42
CA ILE A 412 -12.56 0.69 12.64
C ILE A 412 -13.25 1.24 11.39
N LYS A 413 -13.48 2.56 11.35
CA LYS A 413 -14.22 3.22 10.24
C LYS A 413 -13.32 3.82 9.17
N ASN A 414 -12.06 4.06 9.50
CA ASN A 414 -11.08 4.74 8.66
C ASN A 414 -10.07 3.78 8.01
N ILE A 415 -10.46 2.52 7.82
CA ILE A 415 -9.79 1.58 6.92
C ILE A 415 -10.67 1.32 5.70
N VAL A 416 -10.05 1.23 4.52
CA VAL A 416 -10.67 0.84 3.25
C VAL A 416 -9.87 -0.31 2.66
N VAL A 417 -10.53 -1.45 2.44
CA VAL A 417 -9.90 -2.64 1.84
C VAL A 417 -10.26 -2.71 0.37
N VAL A 418 -9.28 -2.99 -0.48
CA VAL A 418 -9.41 -2.80 -1.92
C VAL A 418 -9.15 -4.09 -2.69
N GLY A 419 -10.20 -4.57 -3.36
CA GLY A 419 -10.11 -5.62 -4.38
C GLY A 419 -9.76 -5.06 -5.76
N ALA A 420 -9.26 -5.92 -6.65
CA ALA A 420 -9.00 -5.58 -8.04
C ALA A 420 -10.16 -6.03 -8.95
N ALA A 421 -10.48 -5.18 -9.92
CA ALA A 421 -11.40 -5.50 -11.00
C ALA A 421 -10.65 -5.73 -12.31
N THR A 422 -11.16 -6.68 -13.10
CA THR A 422 -10.76 -6.90 -14.49
C THR A 422 -11.15 -5.73 -15.39
N GLU A 423 -10.62 -5.70 -16.61
CA GLU A 423 -11.04 -4.74 -17.65
C GLU A 423 -12.57 -4.80 -17.92
N ASP A 424 -13.14 -6.00 -17.80
CA ASP A 424 -14.58 -6.26 -17.92
C ASP A 424 -15.38 -5.99 -16.63
N ASN A 425 -14.76 -5.40 -15.60
CA ASN A 425 -15.39 -5.07 -14.30
C ASN A 425 -15.87 -6.30 -13.51
N ARG A 426 -15.16 -7.43 -13.60
CA ARG A 426 -15.36 -8.60 -12.75
C ARG A 426 -14.33 -8.62 -11.62
N ASN A 427 -14.63 -9.34 -10.54
CA ASN A 427 -13.67 -9.55 -9.47
C ASN A 427 -12.46 -10.35 -9.97
N LEU A 428 -11.24 -9.97 -9.56
CA LEU A 428 -10.01 -10.65 -9.95
C LEU A 428 -9.39 -11.48 -8.80
N TYR A 429 -9.37 -10.96 -7.58
CA TYR A 429 -8.65 -11.54 -6.44
C TYR A 429 -9.54 -11.68 -5.20
N GLN A 430 -8.93 -11.97 -4.05
CA GLN A 430 -9.58 -12.03 -2.74
C GLN A 430 -10.56 -10.88 -2.50
N TYR A 431 -11.73 -11.21 -1.95
CA TYR A 431 -12.70 -10.24 -1.49
C TYR A 431 -13.50 -10.79 -0.32
N ASP A 432 -14.01 -9.90 0.54
CA ASP A 432 -14.89 -10.25 1.63
C ASP A 432 -16.02 -9.21 1.71
N ASP A 433 -17.26 -9.64 1.44
CA ASP A 433 -18.42 -8.74 1.44
C ASP A 433 -18.93 -8.39 2.85
N SER A 434 -18.37 -9.03 3.89
CA SER A 434 -18.64 -8.70 5.29
C SER A 434 -17.85 -7.48 5.78
N PHE A 435 -16.79 -7.09 5.05
CA PHE A 435 -15.95 -5.95 5.38
C PHE A 435 -16.69 -4.66 5.03
N GLU A 436 -16.92 -3.81 6.04
CA GLU A 436 -17.82 -2.67 5.89
C GLU A 436 -17.36 -1.72 4.78
N ASN A 437 -16.06 -1.47 4.67
CA ASN A 437 -15.46 -0.55 3.72
C ASN A 437 -14.62 -1.28 2.65
N PHE A 438 -15.18 -2.36 2.10
CA PHE A 438 -14.61 -3.02 0.94
C PHE A 438 -15.03 -2.33 -0.37
N VAL A 439 -14.09 -2.08 -1.28
CA VAL A 439 -14.34 -1.49 -2.61
C VAL A 439 -13.50 -2.15 -3.70
N TRP A 440 -13.87 -1.94 -4.97
CA TRP A 440 -13.09 -2.40 -6.12
C TRP A 440 -12.58 -1.24 -6.95
N ALA A 441 -11.36 -1.38 -7.47
CA ALA A 441 -10.79 -0.49 -8.48
C ALA A 441 -10.13 -1.31 -9.60
N PRO A 442 -9.89 -0.72 -10.77
CA PRO A 442 -9.19 -1.40 -11.86
C PRO A 442 -7.81 -1.89 -11.40
N GLY A 443 -7.52 -3.16 -11.65
CA GLY A 443 -6.24 -3.77 -11.24
C GLY A 443 -5.79 -4.90 -12.15
N GLN A 444 -6.36 -5.03 -13.35
CA GLN A 444 -5.87 -5.93 -14.40
C GLN A 444 -5.34 -5.09 -15.57
N SER A 445 -4.17 -5.47 -16.08
CA SER A 445 -3.51 -4.86 -17.23
C SER A 445 -3.43 -3.33 -17.17
N VAL A 446 -3.26 -2.76 -15.99
CA VAL A 446 -3.23 -1.31 -15.81
C VAL A 446 -1.87 -0.79 -16.25
N VAL A 447 -1.86 0.21 -17.13
CA VAL A 447 -0.62 0.88 -17.53
C VAL A 447 -0.07 1.65 -16.34
N THR A 448 1.23 1.45 -16.09
CA THR A 448 2.01 2.07 -15.01
C THR A 448 3.41 2.38 -15.52
N ILE A 449 4.17 3.14 -14.74
CA ILE A 449 5.59 3.35 -15.03
C ILE A 449 6.42 2.10 -14.74
N TYR A 450 7.49 1.94 -15.49
CA TYR A 450 8.55 0.97 -15.24
C TYR A 450 9.82 1.72 -14.88
N ALA A 451 10.39 1.40 -13.73
CA ALA A 451 11.68 1.92 -13.29
C ALA A 451 12.60 0.74 -12.95
N PRO A 452 13.74 0.58 -13.63
CA PRO A 452 14.71 -0.44 -13.28
C PRO A 452 15.42 -0.10 -11.97
N ILE A 453 16.01 -1.10 -11.33
CA ILE A 453 16.90 -0.93 -10.17
C ILE A 453 18.04 0.02 -10.55
N THR A 454 18.48 0.84 -9.59
CA THR A 454 19.42 1.95 -9.79
C THR A 454 20.59 1.60 -10.70
N GLY A 455 20.83 2.42 -11.73
CA GLY A 455 21.99 2.33 -12.62
C GLY A 455 21.68 2.27 -14.11
N GLN A 456 20.40 2.15 -14.50
CA GLN A 456 19.97 2.06 -15.91
C GLN A 456 18.80 3.01 -16.25
N PRO A 457 18.95 4.34 -16.05
CA PRO A 457 17.86 5.30 -16.31
C PRO A 457 17.32 5.25 -17.75
N GLU A 458 18.11 4.76 -18.71
CA GLU A 458 17.71 4.53 -20.10
C GLU A 458 16.64 3.44 -20.28
N LEU A 459 16.44 2.56 -19.30
CA LEU A 459 15.38 1.55 -19.36
C LEU A 459 14.09 2.00 -18.67
N MET A 460 14.02 3.22 -18.14
CA MET A 460 12.76 3.78 -17.64
C MET A 460 11.72 3.82 -18.77
N GLY A 461 10.48 3.46 -18.46
CA GLY A 461 9.43 3.38 -19.46
C GLY A 461 8.06 3.14 -18.85
N TYR A 462 7.22 2.44 -19.60
CA TYR A 462 5.87 2.09 -19.19
C TYR A 462 5.66 0.60 -19.34
N GLN A 463 4.87 0.02 -18.45
CA GLN A 463 4.50 -1.38 -18.46
C GLN A 463 3.01 -1.55 -18.15
N SER A 464 2.47 -2.72 -18.44
CA SER A 464 1.13 -3.12 -18.02
C SER A 464 1.28 -4.12 -16.88
N ASP A 465 0.62 -3.86 -15.76
CA ASP A 465 0.76 -4.65 -14.54
C ASP A 465 -0.62 -4.95 -13.91
N SER A 466 -0.69 -5.97 -13.05
CA SER A 466 -1.93 -6.43 -12.41
C SER A 466 -1.73 -6.70 -10.93
N GLY A 467 -2.67 -6.25 -10.10
CA GLY A 467 -2.62 -6.48 -8.67
C GLY A 467 -3.60 -5.61 -7.88
N THR A 468 -3.96 -6.08 -6.69
CA THR A 468 -4.67 -5.27 -5.69
C THR A 468 -3.83 -4.07 -5.23
N SER A 469 -2.51 -4.13 -5.37
CA SER A 469 -1.59 -3.00 -5.16
C SER A 469 -1.98 -1.78 -5.98
N ILE A 470 -2.12 -1.92 -7.30
CA ILE A 470 -2.44 -0.83 -8.23
C ILE A 470 -3.89 -0.35 -7.99
N ALA A 471 -4.81 -1.27 -7.73
CA ALA A 471 -6.19 -0.94 -7.39
C ALA A 471 -6.27 -0.08 -6.10
N SER A 472 -5.48 -0.44 -5.07
CA SER A 472 -5.42 0.30 -3.80
C SER A 472 -4.81 1.71 -3.96
N ALA A 473 -3.82 1.85 -4.84
CA ALA A 473 -3.26 3.14 -5.21
C ALA A 473 -4.32 4.03 -5.89
N ALA A 474 -5.12 3.44 -6.78
CA ALA A 474 -6.22 4.15 -7.43
C ALA A 474 -7.28 4.64 -6.41
N VAL A 475 -7.65 3.80 -5.44
CA VAL A 475 -8.54 4.20 -4.34
C VAL A 475 -7.94 5.34 -3.51
N SER A 476 -6.64 5.28 -3.21
CA SER A 476 -5.93 6.32 -2.46
C SER A 476 -5.98 7.68 -3.18
N GLY A 477 -5.80 7.67 -4.50
CA GLY A 477 -5.98 8.85 -5.34
C GLY A 477 -7.41 9.40 -5.27
N ILE A 478 -8.44 8.56 -5.44
CA ILE A 478 -9.84 9.01 -5.41
C ILE A 478 -10.24 9.55 -4.04
N LEU A 479 -9.81 8.90 -2.94
CA LEU A 479 -10.03 9.41 -1.59
C LEU A 479 -9.37 10.77 -1.39
N SER A 480 -8.16 10.96 -1.90
CA SER A 480 -7.46 12.26 -1.85
C SER A 480 -8.25 13.34 -2.62
N VAL A 481 -8.83 13.00 -3.76
CA VAL A 481 -9.73 13.90 -4.50
C VAL A 481 -10.95 14.28 -3.66
N PHE A 482 -11.65 13.31 -3.04
CA PHE A 482 -12.80 13.63 -2.20
C PHE A 482 -12.43 14.45 -0.98
N LEU A 483 -11.35 14.10 -0.29
CA LEU A 483 -10.83 14.84 0.84
C LEU A 483 -10.54 16.29 0.45
N SER A 484 -9.79 16.54 -0.64
CA SER A 484 -9.44 17.89 -1.09
C SER A 484 -10.65 18.80 -1.34
N ARG A 485 -11.80 18.23 -1.72
CA ARG A 485 -13.04 18.96 -2.03
C ARG A 485 -13.98 19.08 -0.83
N ASP A 486 -13.82 18.25 0.18
CA ASP A 486 -14.63 18.32 1.37
C ASP A 486 -14.18 19.49 2.25
N THR A 487 -15.15 20.33 2.59
CA THR A 487 -14.97 21.55 3.40
C THR A 487 -15.34 21.35 4.86
N ASN A 488 -15.66 20.11 5.27
CA ASN A 488 -15.94 19.79 6.66
C ASN A 488 -14.75 20.16 7.56
N PRO A 489 -14.93 21.08 8.54
CA PRO A 489 -13.84 21.58 9.36
C PRO A 489 -13.37 20.55 10.41
N VAL A 490 -14.17 19.51 10.68
CA VAL A 490 -13.80 18.42 11.60
C VAL A 490 -13.16 17.30 10.81
N LEU A 491 -11.85 17.11 10.94
CA LEU A 491 -11.07 16.15 10.15
C LEU A 491 -11.65 14.73 10.21
N LYS A 492 -12.05 14.27 11.40
CA LYS A 492 -12.67 12.94 11.55
C LYS A 492 -13.90 12.77 10.67
N ASN A 493 -14.82 13.74 10.72
CA ASN A 493 -16.03 13.70 9.90
C ASN A 493 -15.68 13.79 8.41
N ARG A 494 -14.68 14.60 8.05
CA ARG A 494 -14.15 14.70 6.68
C ARG A 494 -13.62 13.35 6.17
N MET A 495 -12.94 12.57 7.03
CA MET A 495 -12.48 11.22 6.67
C MET A 495 -13.68 10.29 6.40
N GLU A 496 -14.65 10.28 7.31
CA GLU A 496 -15.87 9.45 7.19
C GLU A 496 -16.72 9.83 5.97
N ASP A 497 -16.86 11.13 5.69
CA ASP A 497 -17.57 11.68 4.53
C ASP A 497 -16.90 11.26 3.21
N ALA A 498 -15.57 11.24 3.15
CA ALA A 498 -14.82 10.77 1.98
C ALA A 498 -15.02 9.27 1.72
N VAL A 499 -14.93 8.41 2.75
CA VAL A 499 -15.18 6.96 2.62
C VAL A 499 -16.63 6.68 2.23
N SER A 500 -17.58 7.37 2.85
CA SER A 500 -19.01 7.28 2.51
C SER A 500 -19.27 7.69 1.05
N THR A 501 -18.62 8.78 0.60
CA THR A 501 -18.71 9.26 -0.77
C THR A 501 -18.13 8.27 -1.78
N LEU A 502 -16.98 7.67 -1.48
CA LEU A 502 -16.36 6.62 -2.30
C LEU A 502 -17.32 5.46 -2.55
N LYS A 503 -17.91 4.91 -1.47
CA LYS A 503 -18.85 3.79 -1.55
C LYS A 503 -20.13 4.16 -2.28
N ARG A 504 -20.68 5.37 -2.03
CA ARG A 504 -21.90 5.86 -2.67
C ARG A 504 -21.76 5.94 -4.19
N PHE A 505 -20.58 6.34 -4.67
CA PHE A 505 -20.32 6.47 -6.11
C PHE A 505 -19.87 5.17 -6.78
N ALA A 506 -19.46 4.14 -6.04
CA ALA A 506 -19.14 2.84 -6.61
C ALA A 506 -20.39 2.17 -7.22
N PHE A 507 -20.24 1.52 -8.38
CA PHE A 507 -21.35 0.83 -9.03
C PHE A 507 -20.94 -0.24 -10.04
N GLU A 508 -21.81 -1.25 -10.21
CA GLU A 508 -21.65 -2.31 -11.21
C GLU A 508 -21.91 -1.75 -12.61
N ARG A 509 -20.96 -1.97 -13.52
CA ARG A 509 -21.04 -1.49 -14.91
C ARG A 509 -21.60 -2.52 -15.88
N ILE A 510 -21.60 -3.79 -15.47
CA ILE A 510 -22.14 -4.93 -16.21
C ILE A 510 -22.96 -5.81 -15.26
N ASN A 511 -23.82 -6.67 -15.82
CA ASN A 511 -24.47 -7.71 -15.03
C ASN A 511 -23.41 -8.67 -14.47
N ASP A 512 -23.54 -9.05 -13.20
CA ASP A 512 -22.59 -9.89 -12.46
C ASP A 512 -21.18 -9.29 -12.35
N GLY A 513 -21.06 -7.96 -12.51
CA GLY A 513 -19.83 -7.22 -12.26
C GLY A 513 -19.67 -6.85 -10.79
N VAL A 514 -18.50 -6.29 -10.46
CA VAL A 514 -18.24 -5.71 -9.13
C VAL A 514 -18.48 -4.19 -9.13
N PRO A 515 -18.84 -3.59 -7.99
CA PRO A 515 -19.02 -2.15 -7.89
C PRO A 515 -17.67 -1.43 -7.89
N VAL A 516 -17.16 -1.11 -9.08
CA VAL A 516 -15.92 -0.34 -9.26
C VAL A 516 -16.15 1.12 -8.86
N ILE A 517 -15.21 1.69 -8.11
CA ILE A 517 -15.24 3.08 -7.63
C ILE A 517 -15.38 4.09 -8.79
N HIS A 518 -15.78 5.31 -8.45
CA HIS A 518 -15.96 6.40 -9.39
C HIS A 518 -15.69 7.75 -8.70
N ASN A 519 -15.11 8.71 -9.42
CA ASN A 519 -14.62 10.00 -8.88
C ASN A 519 -15.71 11.05 -8.60
N GLY A 520 -16.98 10.66 -8.72
CA GLY A 520 -18.15 11.50 -8.44
C GLY A 520 -18.47 12.57 -9.49
N ILE A 521 -17.74 12.66 -10.60
CA ILE A 521 -18.03 13.63 -11.67
C ILE A 521 -19.20 13.17 -12.52
N LEU A 522 -20.25 13.99 -12.61
CA LEU A 522 -21.45 13.68 -13.39
C LEU A 522 -21.36 14.28 -14.80
N SER A 523 -22.09 13.72 -15.76
CA SER A 523 -21.98 14.10 -17.18
C SER A 523 -22.35 15.55 -17.49
N TYR A 524 -23.15 16.20 -16.63
CA TYR A 524 -23.46 17.63 -16.77
C TYR A 524 -22.28 18.53 -16.34
N GLN A 525 -21.29 18.00 -15.61
CA GLN A 525 -20.09 18.72 -15.22
C GLN A 525 -18.98 18.61 -16.27
N TRP A 526 -19.10 17.68 -17.23
CA TRP A 526 -18.14 17.54 -18.32
C TRP A 526 -18.03 18.82 -19.18
N PRO A 527 -16.92 19.02 -19.91
CA PRO A 527 -16.82 20.06 -20.92
C PRO A 527 -18.02 20.04 -21.87
N LEU A 528 -18.52 21.23 -22.26
CA LEU A 528 -19.72 21.37 -23.10
C LEU A 528 -19.67 20.55 -24.39
N SER A 529 -18.48 20.35 -24.97
CA SER A 529 -18.28 19.54 -26.17
C SER A 529 -18.62 18.06 -26.00
N ASP A 530 -18.55 17.57 -24.76
CA ASP A 530 -18.67 16.15 -24.42
C ASP A 530 -19.95 15.84 -23.65
N ARG A 531 -20.67 16.87 -23.17
CA ARG A 531 -21.95 16.69 -22.49
C ARG A 531 -22.94 15.97 -23.42
N PRO A 532 -23.64 14.93 -22.95
CA PRO A 532 -24.67 14.27 -23.74
C PRO A 532 -25.75 15.29 -24.13
N ARG A 533 -26.08 15.34 -25.43
CA ARG A 533 -27.18 16.18 -25.93
C ARG A 533 -28.49 15.62 -25.40
N ARG A 534 -28.97 16.14 -24.27
CA ARG A 534 -30.33 15.84 -23.79
C ARG A 534 -31.31 16.34 -24.84
N SER A 535 -31.87 15.44 -25.64
CA SER A 535 -33.07 15.74 -26.40
C SER A 535 -34.17 16.03 -25.39
N PHE A 536 -34.46 17.31 -25.14
CA PHE A 536 -35.68 17.68 -24.44
C PHE A 536 -36.85 17.18 -25.28
N ARG A 537 -37.39 16.00 -24.95
CA ARG A 537 -38.75 15.63 -25.37
C ARG A 537 -39.67 16.59 -24.63
N ILE A 538 -39.94 17.73 -25.25
CA ILE A 538 -41.12 18.53 -24.92
C ILE A 538 -42.29 17.62 -25.26
N ASN A 539 -42.82 16.93 -24.26
CA ASN A 539 -44.16 16.37 -24.36
C ASN A 539 -45.06 17.58 -24.53
N SER A 540 -45.42 17.87 -25.79
CA SER A 540 -46.46 18.84 -26.11
C SER A 540 -47.68 18.46 -25.28
N LEU A 541 -48.03 19.31 -24.32
CA LEU A 541 -49.35 19.35 -23.75
C LEU A 541 -50.31 19.53 -24.93
N LYS A 542 -50.89 18.43 -25.41
CA LYS A 542 -52.06 18.48 -26.27
C LYS A 542 -53.18 19.00 -25.39
N GLY A 543 -53.45 20.29 -25.50
CA GLY A 543 -54.78 20.83 -25.27
C GLY A 543 -55.74 20.18 -26.27
N GLY A 544 -56.88 19.76 -25.74
CA GLY A 544 -58.02 19.16 -26.43
C GLY A 544 -59.11 18.94 -25.42
#